data_AF-A0A4U7DXX5-F1
#
_entry.id   AF-A0A4U7DXX5-F1
#
_cell.length_a   1.000
_cell.length_b   1.000
_cell.length_c   1.000
_cell.angle_alpha   90.00
_cell.angle_beta   90.00
_cell.angle_gamma   90.00
#
_symmetry.space_group_name_H-M   'P 1'
#
loop_
_entity.id
_entity.type
_entity.pdbx_description
1 polymer ?
#
loop_
_entity_poly.entity_id
_entity_poly.type
_entity_poly.pdbx_seq_one_letter_code
_entity_poly.pdbx_strand_id
1 'polypeptide(L)'
;MTGALAAAGPLGAPVVAQVTAVEASLFAFVVLTALFTALARDVLAAVIIFGAYSLGMAALYTFYRAPDVAMTEAAISAGVTTVLLLLTLAKTTRIDHEAAFESVNLPAAGAAGLLFAGLMLTMADIPAVGSADAPIWSNPDVTQWYIAETYAETGVENTVMAVLAAFRGFDTFGEAVVVFAAGIAALIVLHREVFA
;
A
#
# COMPACT_ATOMS: atom_id res chain seq x y z
N MET A 1 2.67 -37.45 -4.59
CA MET A 1 2.48 -36.66 -3.36
C MET A 1 1.07 -36.03 -3.41
N THR A 2 0.03 -36.86 -3.33
CA THR A 2 -1.37 -36.50 -3.67
C THR A 2 -2.33 -36.69 -2.50
N GLY A 3 -1.93 -36.32 -1.29
CA GLY A 3 -2.72 -36.63 -0.09
C GLY A 3 -2.59 -35.57 1.00
N ALA A 4 -3.17 -34.39 0.80
CA ALA A 4 -3.35 -33.41 1.87
C ALA A 4 -4.50 -32.39 1.64
N LEU A 5 -5.28 -32.47 0.56
CA LEU A 5 -6.39 -31.53 0.28
C LEU A 5 -7.65 -31.72 1.16
N ALA A 6 -7.60 -32.57 2.20
CA ALA A 6 -8.79 -33.05 2.90
C ALA A 6 -9.09 -32.39 4.26
N ALA A 7 -8.26 -31.45 4.75
CA ALA A 7 -8.38 -30.95 6.13
C ALA A 7 -9.04 -29.56 6.26
N ALA A 8 -9.06 -28.74 5.21
CA ALA A 8 -9.78 -27.47 5.22
C ALA A 8 -11.20 -27.69 4.69
N GLY A 9 -12.22 -27.37 5.49
CA GLY A 9 -13.60 -27.30 4.98
C GLY A 9 -13.66 -26.41 3.73
N PRO A 10 -14.59 -26.66 2.78
CA PRO A 10 -14.62 -25.94 1.53
C PRO A 10 -14.72 -24.44 1.82
N LEU A 11 -13.72 -23.68 1.36
CA LEU A 11 -13.77 -22.23 1.39
C LEU A 11 -15.01 -21.82 0.59
N GLY A 12 -15.92 -21.10 1.26
CA GLY A 12 -17.18 -20.68 0.64
C GLY A 12 -16.91 -19.93 -0.65
N ALA A 13 -17.73 -20.15 -1.68
CA ALA A 13 -17.55 -19.47 -2.97
C ALA A 13 -17.51 -17.95 -2.76
N PRO A 14 -16.56 -17.25 -3.39
CA PRO A 14 -16.41 -15.82 -3.23
C PRO A 14 -17.62 -15.17 -3.90
N VAL A 15 -18.18 -14.18 -3.22
CA VAL A 15 -19.31 -13.40 -3.72
C VAL A 15 -18.77 -12.06 -4.17
N VAL A 16 -19.16 -11.63 -5.38
CA VAL A 16 -18.79 -10.31 -5.90
C VAL A 16 -19.21 -9.24 -4.89
N ALA A 17 -18.23 -8.48 -4.41
CA ALA A 17 -18.43 -7.48 -3.38
C ALA A 17 -19.43 -6.42 -3.86
N GLN A 18 -20.44 -6.17 -3.05
CA GLN A 18 -21.38 -5.07 -3.27
C GLN A 18 -20.85 -3.85 -2.53
N VAL A 19 -20.83 -2.70 -3.22
CA VAL A 19 -20.34 -1.46 -2.61
C VAL A 19 -21.28 -1.05 -1.48
N THR A 20 -20.81 -1.20 -0.24
CA THR A 20 -21.59 -0.80 0.93
C THR A 20 -21.52 0.71 1.14
N ALA A 21 -22.44 1.28 1.92
CA ALA A 21 -22.40 2.70 2.27
C ALA A 21 -21.13 3.09 3.04
N VAL A 22 -20.59 2.17 3.85
CA VAL A 22 -19.34 2.37 4.60
C VAL A 22 -18.14 2.35 3.66
N GLU A 23 -18.11 1.40 2.73
CA GLU A 23 -17.07 1.31 1.71
C GLU A 23 -17.06 2.55 0.80
N ALA A 24 -18.23 2.97 0.33
CA ALA A 24 -18.37 4.17 -0.49
C ALA A 24 -17.90 5.44 0.25
N SER A 25 -18.18 5.55 1.56
CA SER A 25 -17.75 6.71 2.34
C SER A 25 -16.25 6.71 2.60
N LEU A 26 -15.63 5.55 2.84
CA LEU A 26 -14.18 5.41 2.94
C LEU A 26 -13.49 5.71 1.61
N PHE A 27 -14.01 5.22 0.48
CA PHE A 27 -13.48 5.57 -0.85
C PHE A 27 -13.60 7.07 -1.12
N ALA A 28 -14.76 7.67 -0.84
CA ALA A 28 -14.94 9.11 -0.98
C ALA A 28 -13.94 9.87 -0.10
N PHE A 29 -13.74 9.46 1.15
CA PHE A 29 -12.76 10.06 2.04
C PHE A 29 -11.34 9.98 1.47
N VAL A 30 -10.91 8.82 0.98
CA VAL A 30 -9.57 8.62 0.39
C VAL A 30 -9.40 9.45 -0.89
N VAL A 31 -10.36 9.44 -1.80
CA VAL A 31 -10.29 10.23 -3.04
C VAL A 31 -10.28 11.73 -2.75
N LEU A 32 -11.12 12.20 -1.83
CA LEU A 32 -11.18 13.62 -1.46
C LEU A 32 -9.89 14.06 -0.77
N THR A 33 -9.36 13.28 0.16
CA THR A 33 -8.09 13.61 0.83
C THR A 33 -6.92 13.59 -0.14
N ALA A 34 -6.84 12.62 -1.07
CA ALA A 34 -5.83 12.62 -2.13
C ALA A 34 -5.92 13.87 -3.02
N LEU A 35 -7.13 14.25 -3.43
CA LEU A 35 -7.36 15.46 -4.22
C LEU A 35 -6.96 16.72 -3.44
N PHE A 36 -7.35 16.84 -2.18
CA PHE A 36 -7.00 17.99 -1.34
C PHE A 36 -5.52 18.05 -1.02
N THR A 37 -4.83 16.92 -0.84
CA THR A 37 -3.37 16.88 -0.73
C THR A 37 -2.71 17.42 -2.00
N ALA A 38 -3.17 17.00 -3.19
CA ALA A 38 -2.61 17.45 -4.47
C ALA A 38 -2.89 18.94 -4.76
N LEU A 39 -4.00 19.48 -4.26
CA LEU A 39 -4.39 20.88 -4.41
C LEU A 39 -3.89 21.80 -3.28
N ALA A 40 -3.34 21.23 -2.20
CA ALA A 40 -2.87 22.00 -1.06
C ALA A 40 -1.66 22.85 -1.44
N ARG A 41 -1.79 24.17 -1.29
CA ARG A 41 -0.70 25.12 -1.51
C ARG A 41 0.24 25.24 -0.31
N ASP A 42 -0.28 24.96 0.87
CA ASP A 42 0.51 24.95 2.09
C ASP A 42 1.05 23.54 2.32
N VAL A 43 2.38 23.41 2.41
CA VAL A 43 3.02 22.10 2.53
C VAL A 43 2.71 21.44 3.87
N LEU A 44 2.55 22.21 4.96
CA LEU A 44 2.14 21.66 6.25
C LEU A 44 0.72 21.09 6.15
N ALA A 45 -0.22 21.82 5.56
CA ALA A 45 -1.56 21.32 5.29
C ALA A 45 -1.54 20.09 4.39
N ALA A 46 -0.72 20.07 3.33
CA ALA A 46 -0.56 18.91 2.44
C ALA A 46 -0.11 17.67 3.21
N VAL A 47 0.89 17.81 4.10
CA VAL A 47 1.39 16.72 4.96
C VAL A 47 0.32 16.22 5.93
N ILE A 48 -0.44 17.11 6.56
CA ILE A 48 -1.52 16.72 7.48
C ILE A 48 -2.64 15.98 6.74
N ILE A 49 -3.07 16.48 5.57
CA ILE A 49 -4.12 15.84 4.76
C ILE A 49 -3.61 14.50 4.21
N PHE A 50 -2.32 14.41 3.83
CA PHE A 50 -1.70 13.17 3.38
C PHE A 50 -1.65 12.12 4.50
N GLY A 51 -1.37 12.50 5.75
CA GLY A 51 -1.49 11.61 6.89
C GLY A 51 -2.93 11.11 7.11
N ALA A 52 -3.93 11.97 6.91
CA ALA A 52 -5.34 11.57 6.95
C ALA A 52 -5.70 10.60 5.81
N TYR A 53 -5.19 10.83 4.60
CA TYR A 53 -5.30 9.90 3.47
C TYR A 53 -4.76 8.50 3.84
N SER A 54 -3.56 8.42 4.40
CA SER A 54 -2.94 7.15 4.80
C SER A 54 -3.73 6.43 5.90
N LEU A 55 -4.30 7.16 6.87
CA LEU A 55 -5.22 6.57 7.86
C LEU A 55 -6.51 6.06 7.22
N GLY A 56 -7.03 6.76 6.21
CA GLY A 56 -8.17 6.31 5.41
C GLY A 56 -7.87 5.01 4.66
N MET A 57 -6.68 4.89 4.08
CA MET A 57 -6.21 3.65 3.44
C MET A 57 -6.06 2.50 4.44
N ALA A 58 -5.50 2.75 5.62
CA ALA A 58 -5.42 1.73 6.68
C ALA A 58 -6.82 1.25 7.12
N ALA A 59 -7.80 2.15 7.20
CA ALA A 59 -9.18 1.80 7.49
C ALA A 59 -9.82 0.97 6.35
N LEU A 60 -9.56 1.30 5.08
CA LEU A 60 -9.98 0.49 3.93
C LEU A 60 -9.37 -0.92 3.96
N TYR A 61 -8.07 -1.06 4.24
CA TYR A 61 -7.44 -2.39 4.35
C TYR A 61 -8.03 -3.20 5.50
N THR A 62 -8.33 -2.56 6.64
CA THR A 62 -9.03 -3.22 7.74
C THR A 62 -10.43 -3.67 7.32
N PHE A 63 -11.16 -2.84 6.58
CA PHE A 63 -12.48 -3.18 6.03
C PHE A 63 -12.42 -4.40 5.10
N TYR A 64 -11.37 -4.49 4.25
CA TYR A 64 -11.10 -5.66 3.40
C TYR A 64 -10.43 -6.83 4.12
N ARG A 65 -10.37 -6.83 5.46
CA ARG A 65 -9.82 -7.92 6.29
C ARG A 65 -8.33 -8.18 6.02
N ALA A 66 -7.57 -7.14 5.72
CA ALA A 66 -6.12 -7.16 5.59
C ALA A 66 -5.45 -6.42 6.77
N PRO A 67 -5.49 -6.97 8.00
CA PRO A 67 -5.02 -6.28 9.20
C PRO A 67 -3.50 -6.03 9.19
N ASP A 68 -2.71 -6.96 8.66
CA ASP A 68 -1.25 -6.82 8.62
C ASP A 68 -0.83 -5.65 7.73
N VAL A 69 -1.45 -5.53 6.56
CA VAL A 69 -1.25 -4.41 5.62
C VAL A 69 -1.76 -3.10 6.23
N ALA A 70 -2.91 -3.12 6.90
CA ALA A 70 -3.46 -1.96 7.58
C ALA A 70 -2.52 -1.45 8.69
N MET A 71 -1.93 -2.35 9.47
CA MET A 71 -0.98 -1.99 10.53
C MET A 71 0.29 -1.37 9.95
N THR A 72 0.84 -1.92 8.86
CA THR A 72 2.02 -1.32 8.20
C THR A 72 1.71 0.05 7.60
N GLU A 73 0.52 0.22 7.00
CA GLU A 73 0.09 1.51 6.47
C GLU A 73 -0.06 2.55 7.59
N ALA A 74 -0.71 2.18 8.70
CA ALA A 74 -0.88 3.08 9.83
C ALA A 74 0.46 3.45 10.49
N ALA A 75 1.36 2.48 10.67
CA ALA A 75 2.63 2.70 11.35
C ALA A 75 3.63 3.49 10.49
N ILE A 76 3.85 3.07 9.24
CA ILE A 76 4.92 3.59 8.39
C ILE A 76 4.46 4.80 7.58
N SER A 77 3.32 4.68 6.88
CA SER A 77 2.80 5.74 6.01
C SER A 77 2.17 6.86 6.82
N ALA A 78 1.16 6.57 7.65
CA ALA A 78 0.53 7.60 8.47
C ALA A 78 1.42 8.08 9.65
N GLY A 79 2.21 7.19 10.25
CA GLY A 79 3.07 7.50 11.39
C GLY A 79 4.43 8.06 10.98
N VAL A 80 5.37 7.17 10.63
CA VAL A 80 6.78 7.52 10.39
C VAL A 80 6.94 8.57 9.29
N THR A 81 6.28 8.39 8.14
CA THR A 81 6.43 9.31 7.00
C THR A 81 5.92 10.70 7.33
N THR A 82 4.78 10.82 8.01
CA THR A 82 4.27 12.12 8.48
C THR A 82 5.26 12.80 9.40
N VAL A 83 5.84 12.07 10.37
CA VAL A 83 6.85 12.63 11.28
C VAL A 83 8.09 13.09 10.51
N LEU A 84 8.59 12.28 9.58
CA LEU A 84 9.75 12.63 8.75
C LEU A 84 9.47 13.89 7.90
N LEU A 85 8.31 13.97 7.25
CA LEU A 85 7.91 15.15 6.46
C LEU A 85 7.79 16.40 7.33
N LEU A 86 7.21 16.29 8.54
CA LEU A 86 7.13 17.40 9.49
C LEU A 86 8.51 17.84 10.01
N LEU A 87 9.41 16.89 10.28
CA LEU A 87 10.79 17.18 10.67
C LEU A 87 11.55 17.87 9.54
N THR A 88 11.39 17.41 8.30
CA THR A 88 11.95 18.07 7.12
C THR A 88 11.42 19.49 7.01
N LEU A 89 10.10 19.69 7.13
CA LEU A 89 9.49 21.01 7.10
C LEU A 89 10.05 21.93 8.19
N ALA A 90 10.15 21.44 9.43
CA ALA A 90 10.72 22.19 10.55
C ALA A 90 12.20 22.56 10.36
N LYS A 91 12.92 21.87 9.47
CA LYS A 91 14.32 22.12 9.12
C LYS A 91 14.51 22.85 7.79
N THR A 92 13.42 23.20 7.10
CA THR A 92 13.45 23.93 5.83
C THR A 92 12.76 25.29 5.97
N THR A 93 13.07 26.22 5.06
CA THR A 93 12.39 27.51 5.00
C THR A 93 11.17 27.42 4.10
N ARG A 94 10.07 28.05 4.52
CA ARG A 94 8.90 28.21 3.66
C ARG A 94 9.26 29.16 2.52
N ILE A 95 9.15 28.67 1.29
CA ILE A 95 9.26 29.50 0.09
C ILE A 95 7.85 29.86 -0.34
N ASP A 96 7.44 31.10 -0.11
CA ASP A 96 6.15 31.60 -0.59
C ASP A 96 6.18 31.62 -2.12
N HIS A 97 5.40 30.76 -2.76
CA HIS A 97 5.21 30.80 -4.20
C HIS A 97 4.20 31.90 -4.53
N GLU A 98 4.67 33.02 -5.10
CA GLU A 98 3.84 34.15 -5.51
C GLU A 98 2.94 33.82 -6.71
N ALA A 99 3.30 32.80 -7.50
CA ALA A 99 2.48 32.32 -8.61
C ALA A 99 1.41 31.32 -8.14
N ALA A 100 0.14 31.61 -8.43
CA ALA A 100 -0.98 30.73 -8.10
C ALA A 100 -0.96 29.39 -8.85
N PHE A 101 -0.28 29.33 -10.00
CA PHE A 101 -0.09 28.14 -10.85
C PHE A 101 1.25 28.24 -11.58
N GLU A 102 2.06 27.19 -11.47
CA GLU A 102 3.25 27.00 -12.32
C GLU A 102 2.79 26.77 -13.77
N SER A 103 3.56 27.24 -14.76
CA SER A 103 3.25 26.91 -16.17
C SER A 103 3.32 25.39 -16.36
N VAL A 104 2.29 24.80 -16.97
CA VAL A 104 2.26 23.36 -17.22
C VAL A 104 3.42 23.00 -18.13
N ASN A 105 4.37 22.24 -17.60
CA ASN A 105 5.44 21.65 -18.37
C ASN A 105 4.84 20.56 -19.27
N LEU A 106 4.58 20.89 -20.54
CA LEU A 106 3.96 20.00 -21.50
C LEU A 106 4.66 18.63 -21.64
N PRO A 107 6.01 18.52 -21.68
CA PRO A 107 6.64 17.20 -21.71
C PRO A 107 6.43 16.39 -20.42
N ALA A 108 6.47 17.02 -19.25
CA ALA A 108 6.17 16.34 -17.99
C ALA A 108 4.70 15.91 -17.91
N ALA A 109 3.78 16.77 -18.33
CA ALA A 109 2.35 16.46 -18.42
C ALA A 109 2.07 15.34 -19.43
N GLY A 110 2.78 15.34 -20.56
CA GLY A 110 2.73 14.27 -21.54
C GLY A 110 3.24 12.95 -20.98
N ALA A 111 4.38 12.94 -20.29
CA ALA A 111 4.93 11.75 -19.64
C ALA A 111 4.00 11.20 -18.54
N ALA A 112 3.48 12.07 -17.67
CA ALA A 112 2.52 11.70 -16.64
C ALA A 112 1.20 11.18 -17.24
N GLY A 113 0.71 11.84 -18.29
CA GLY A 113 -0.49 11.42 -19.02
C GLY A 113 -0.31 10.06 -19.72
N LEU A 114 0.86 9.82 -20.31
CA LEU A 114 1.20 8.52 -20.90
C LEU A 114 1.27 7.41 -19.86
N LEU A 115 1.91 7.67 -18.72
CA LEU A 115 1.95 6.72 -17.59
C LEU A 115 0.52 6.43 -17.09
N PHE A 116 -0.26 7.48 -16.84
CA PHE A 116 -1.64 7.35 -16.38
C PHE A 116 -2.50 6.56 -17.37
N ALA A 117 -2.42 6.87 -18.66
CA ALA A 117 -3.12 6.13 -19.70
C ALA A 117 -2.67 4.66 -19.74
N GLY A 118 -1.37 4.39 -19.64
CA GLY A 118 -0.83 3.03 -19.57
C GLY A 118 -1.39 2.24 -18.38
N LEU A 119 -1.47 2.85 -17.19
CA LEU A 119 -2.07 2.23 -16.01
C LEU A 119 -3.59 2.05 -16.16
N MET A 120 -4.29 3.00 -16.78
CA MET A 120 -5.73 2.87 -17.01
C MET A 120 -6.07 1.76 -18.01
N LEU A 121 -5.18 1.48 -18.97
CA LEU A 121 -5.35 0.36 -19.89
C LEU A 121 -5.28 -0.99 -19.18
N THR A 122 -4.52 -1.12 -18.09
CA THR A 122 -4.45 -2.37 -17.32
C THR A 122 -5.61 -2.58 -16.35
N MET A 123 -6.38 -1.52 -16.03
CA MET A 123 -7.55 -1.64 -15.14
C MET A 123 -8.65 -2.53 -15.73
N ALA A 124 -8.75 -2.64 -17.06
CA ALA A 124 -9.73 -3.50 -17.70
C ALA A 124 -9.51 -5.00 -17.41
N ASP A 125 -8.26 -5.39 -17.11
CA ASP A 125 -7.90 -6.78 -16.84
C ASP A 125 -8.04 -7.16 -15.35
N ILE A 126 -8.35 -6.19 -14.48
CA ILE A 126 -8.52 -6.46 -13.04
C ILE A 126 -9.93 -7.02 -12.82
N PRO A 127 -10.06 -8.27 -12.32
CA PRO A 127 -11.36 -8.86 -12.05
C PRO A 127 -12.07 -8.12 -10.91
N ALA A 128 -13.40 -8.13 -10.94
CA ALA A 128 -14.20 -7.59 -9.85
C ALA A 128 -13.81 -8.22 -8.50
N VAL A 129 -13.77 -7.41 -7.45
CA VAL A 129 -13.47 -7.88 -6.09
C VAL A 129 -14.49 -8.96 -5.69
N GLY A 130 -13.99 -10.12 -5.27
CA GLY A 130 -14.82 -11.28 -4.93
C GLY A 130 -15.31 -12.11 -6.14
N SER A 131 -14.80 -11.85 -7.35
CA SER A 131 -15.05 -12.72 -8.51
C SER A 131 -14.41 -14.10 -8.31
N ALA A 132 -15.17 -15.17 -8.61
CA ALA A 132 -14.67 -16.54 -8.58
C ALA A 132 -13.64 -16.83 -9.68
N ASP A 133 -13.69 -16.08 -10.77
CA ASP A 133 -12.76 -16.21 -11.89
C ASP A 133 -11.43 -15.48 -11.65
N ALA A 134 -11.35 -14.67 -10.58
CA ALA A 134 -10.14 -13.93 -10.26
C ALA A 134 -8.95 -14.89 -10.08
N PRO A 135 -7.77 -14.64 -10.69
CA PRO A 135 -6.62 -15.54 -10.61
C PRO A 135 -6.20 -15.92 -9.18
N ILE A 136 -6.43 -15.03 -8.22
CA ILE A 136 -6.16 -15.26 -6.80
C ILE A 136 -7.05 -16.36 -6.19
N TRP A 137 -8.24 -16.58 -6.74
CA TRP A 137 -9.20 -17.60 -6.29
C TRP A 137 -9.18 -18.84 -7.18
N SER A 138 -9.14 -18.65 -8.50
CA SER A 138 -9.21 -19.73 -9.48
C SER A 138 -7.94 -20.58 -9.59
N ASN A 139 -6.82 -20.13 -9.02
CA ASN A 139 -5.57 -20.89 -8.94
C ASN A 139 -5.43 -21.59 -7.57
N PRO A 140 -5.78 -22.89 -7.45
CA PRO A 140 -5.73 -23.61 -6.17
C PRO A 140 -4.30 -23.84 -5.66
N ASP A 141 -3.29 -23.84 -6.54
CA ASP A 141 -1.91 -24.16 -6.19
C ASP A 141 -1.19 -23.02 -5.45
N VAL A 142 -1.83 -21.85 -5.31
CA VAL A 142 -1.25 -20.67 -4.65
C VAL A 142 -2.04 -20.30 -3.40
N THR A 143 -3.12 -19.52 -3.54
CA THR A 143 -3.85 -18.97 -2.38
C THR A 143 -4.49 -20.06 -1.53
N GLN A 144 -5.14 -21.03 -2.17
CA GLN A 144 -5.84 -22.11 -1.46
C GLN A 144 -4.82 -23.01 -0.74
N TRP A 145 -3.70 -23.31 -1.40
CA TRP A 145 -2.59 -24.04 -0.79
C TRP A 145 -1.99 -23.31 0.41
N TYR A 146 -1.69 -22.00 0.30
CA TYR A 146 -1.18 -21.23 1.44
C TYR A 146 -2.14 -21.25 2.62
N ILE A 147 -3.45 -21.08 2.40
CA ILE A 147 -4.43 -21.10 3.49
C ILE A 147 -4.48 -22.48 4.16
N ALA A 148 -4.45 -23.56 3.38
CA ALA A 148 -4.58 -24.92 3.92
C ALA A 148 -3.30 -25.41 4.62
N GLU A 149 -2.13 -25.10 4.07
CA GLU A 149 -0.88 -25.79 4.40
C GLU A 149 0.06 -24.94 5.27
N THR A 150 -0.23 -23.65 5.47
CA THR A 150 0.61 -22.72 6.26
C THR A 150 1.06 -23.30 7.60
N TYR A 151 0.13 -23.79 8.41
CA TYR A 151 0.47 -24.23 9.77
C TYR A 151 1.30 -25.51 9.75
N ALA A 152 0.98 -26.44 8.84
CA ALA A 152 1.67 -27.72 8.74
C ALA A 152 3.13 -27.55 8.29
N GLU A 153 3.40 -26.63 7.36
CA GLU A 153 4.74 -26.43 6.80
C GLU A 153 5.60 -25.45 7.61
N THR A 154 4.98 -24.49 8.30
CA THR A 154 5.72 -23.38 8.95
C THR A 154 5.58 -23.32 10.47
N GLY A 155 4.54 -23.97 11.04
CA GLY A 155 4.20 -23.85 12.46
C GLY A 155 3.67 -22.47 12.89
N VAL A 156 3.39 -21.57 11.93
CA VAL A 156 2.91 -20.21 12.17
C VAL A 156 1.41 -20.14 11.88
N GLU A 157 0.62 -19.51 12.77
CA GLU A 157 -0.83 -19.36 12.58
C GLU A 157 -1.19 -18.22 11.61
N ASN A 158 -0.39 -17.16 11.58
CA ASN A 158 -0.59 -16.04 10.67
C ASN A 158 -0.09 -16.40 9.26
N THR A 159 -1.03 -16.68 8.35
CA THR A 159 -0.78 -16.98 6.94
C THR A 159 -0.02 -15.89 6.20
N VAL A 160 -0.31 -14.62 6.43
CA VAL A 160 0.39 -13.52 5.75
C VAL A 160 1.86 -13.49 6.17
N MET A 161 2.14 -13.59 7.48
CA MET A 161 3.50 -13.68 7.99
C MET A 161 4.24 -14.93 7.49
N ALA A 162 3.57 -16.08 7.42
CA ALA A 162 4.16 -17.29 6.86
C ALA A 162 4.51 -17.15 5.37
N VAL A 163 3.64 -16.50 4.58
CA VAL A 163 3.93 -16.19 3.19
C VAL A 163 5.14 -15.27 3.08
N LEU A 164 5.19 -14.18 3.83
CA LEU A 164 6.29 -13.22 3.75
C LEU A 164 7.62 -13.79 4.25
N ALA A 165 7.62 -14.57 5.34
CA ALA A 165 8.85 -15.02 5.97
C ALA A 165 9.34 -16.39 5.49
N ALA A 166 8.43 -17.33 5.23
CA ALA A 166 8.78 -18.72 4.91
C ALA A 166 8.64 -19.04 3.42
N PHE A 167 7.46 -18.82 2.82
CA PHE A 167 7.22 -19.22 1.43
C PHE A 167 7.85 -18.26 0.41
N ARG A 168 7.80 -16.96 0.68
CA ARG A 168 8.34 -15.88 -0.15
C ARG A 168 9.38 -15.04 0.60
N GLY A 169 10.11 -15.68 1.51
CA GLY A 169 11.16 -15.05 2.32
C GLY A 169 12.24 -14.34 1.51
N PHE A 170 12.50 -14.80 0.28
CA PHE A 170 13.49 -14.15 -0.59
C PHE A 170 13.05 -12.77 -1.08
N ASP A 171 11.75 -12.57 -1.34
CA ASP A 171 11.20 -11.27 -1.73
C ASP A 171 11.32 -10.29 -0.55
N THR A 172 10.91 -10.72 0.65
CA THR A 172 11.04 -9.93 1.90
C THR A 172 12.49 -9.64 2.27
N PHE A 173 13.41 -10.57 2.02
CA PHE A 173 14.84 -10.32 2.19
C PHE A 173 15.33 -9.22 1.24
N GLY A 174 14.89 -9.24 -0.02
CA GLY A 174 15.16 -8.18 -0.98
C GLY A 174 14.63 -6.82 -0.52
N GLU A 175 13.39 -6.76 -0.03
CA GLU A 175 12.80 -5.55 0.55
C GLU A 175 13.62 -5.03 1.75
N ALA A 176 14.05 -5.92 2.64
CA ALA A 176 14.88 -5.55 3.79
C ALA A 176 16.23 -4.95 3.36
N VAL A 177 16.86 -5.50 2.32
CA VAL A 177 18.09 -4.94 1.73
C VAL A 177 17.85 -3.54 1.17
N VAL A 178 16.73 -3.31 0.49
CA VAL A 178 16.38 -1.98 -0.04
C VAL A 178 16.19 -0.96 1.08
N VAL A 179 15.44 -1.31 2.13
CA VAL A 179 15.22 -0.42 3.28
C VAL A 179 16.53 -0.11 4.00
N PHE A 180 17.39 -1.12 4.18
CA PHE A 180 18.72 -0.93 4.77
C PHE A 180 19.60 -0.01 3.91
N ALA A 181 19.62 -0.21 2.60
CA ALA A 181 20.36 0.63 1.66
C ALA A 181 19.84 2.08 1.68
N ALA A 182 18.53 2.28 1.74
CA ALA A 182 17.93 3.61 1.88
C ALA A 182 18.35 4.29 3.19
N GLY A 183 18.41 3.54 4.31
CA GLY A 183 18.93 4.02 5.58
C GLY A 183 20.39 4.48 5.49
N ILE A 184 21.26 3.68 4.87
CA ILE A 184 22.67 4.06 4.61
C ILE A 184 22.74 5.29 3.72
N ALA A 185 21.96 5.35 2.65
CA ALA A 185 21.94 6.49 1.74
C ALA A 185 21.54 7.78 2.47
N ALA A 186 20.54 7.71 3.36
CA ALA A 186 20.14 8.84 4.19
C ALA A 186 21.27 9.30 5.13
N LEU A 187 22.00 8.38 5.79
CA LEU A 187 23.16 8.72 6.62
C LEU A 187 24.28 9.40 5.83
N ILE A 188 24.60 8.89 4.63
CA ILE A 188 25.61 9.47 3.75
C ILE A 188 25.21 10.90 3.34
N VAL A 189 23.96 11.09 2.90
CA VAL A 189 23.44 12.41 2.50
C VAL A 189 23.49 13.40 3.66
N LEU A 190 23.16 12.94 4.88
CA LEU A 190 23.19 13.75 6.09
C LEU A 190 24.59 13.88 6.71
N HIS A 191 25.62 13.29 6.11
CA HIS A 191 26.99 13.22 6.63
C HIS A 191 27.03 12.74 8.09
N ARG A 192 26.28 11.69 8.41
CA ARG A 192 26.22 11.09 9.76
C ARG A 192 26.75 9.67 9.76
N GLU A 193 27.38 9.30 10.87
CA GLU A 193 28.00 7.98 11.04
C GLU A 193 27.07 6.98 11.77
N VAL A 194 26.01 7.47 12.45
CA VAL A 194 25.10 6.65 13.26
C VAL A 194 23.68 7.22 13.25
N PHE A 195 22.66 6.35 13.33
CA PHE A 195 21.27 6.73 13.61
C PHE A 195 21.15 7.07 15.10
N ALA A 196 21.08 8.36 15.43
CA ALA A 196 20.91 8.85 16.80
C ALA A 196 19.44 9.12 17.11
#